data_AF-A0A3D5VNN0-F1
#
_entry.id   AF-A0A3D5VNN0-F1
#
_cell.length_a   1.000
_cell.length_b   1.000
_cell.length_c   1.000
_cell.angle_alpha   90.00
_cell.angle_beta   90.00
_cell.angle_gamma   90.00
#
_symmetry.space_group_name_H-M   'P 1'
#
loop_
_entity.id
_entity.type
_entity.pdbx_description
1 polymer ?
#
loop_
_entity_poly.entity_id
_entity_poly.type
_entity_poly.pdbx_seq_one_letter_code
_entity_poly.pdbx_strand_id
1 'polypeptide(L)'
;MVPDPKDSRFHETGFPSLQWEEEDLPTRPMPFHERPLQARIDHEMAIITKHHIRIALAIEKFWGHRDCVEYLQTLVLSGGYSDSSRNRVGFKPEVLSALINLASLHRVE
;
A
#
# COMPACT_ATOMS: atom_id res chain seq x y z
N MET A 1 34.85 -54.83 12.72
CA MET A 1 33.50 -54.58 13.29
C MET A 1 33.19 -53.12 13.05
N VAL A 2 32.30 -52.84 12.09
CA VAL A 2 31.78 -51.49 11.83
C VAL A 2 30.29 -51.56 12.14
N PRO A 3 29.73 -50.69 13.00
CA PRO A 3 28.31 -50.71 13.30
C PRO A 3 27.52 -50.12 12.12
N ASP A 4 26.42 -50.78 11.78
CA ASP A 4 25.52 -50.46 10.68
C ASP A 4 24.71 -49.18 11.01
N PRO A 5 24.62 -48.18 10.12
CA PRO A 5 23.89 -46.92 10.37
C PRO A 5 22.37 -47.09 10.47
N LYS A 6 21.84 -48.32 10.42
CA LYS A 6 20.41 -48.66 10.51
C LYS A 6 19.99 -49.22 11.87
N ASP A 7 20.78 -49.02 12.91
CA ASP A 7 20.38 -49.44 14.26
C ASP A 7 19.44 -48.40 14.88
N SER A 8 18.19 -48.38 14.40
CA SER A 8 17.09 -47.52 14.86
C SER A 8 16.53 -47.99 16.20
N ARG A 9 17.39 -48.14 17.21
CA ARG A 9 17.01 -48.49 18.59
C ARG A 9 16.64 -47.27 19.45
N PHE A 10 16.21 -46.18 18.83
CA PHE A 10 15.64 -45.03 19.55
C PHE A 10 14.11 -45.14 19.53
N HIS A 11 13.60 -45.70 20.63
CA HIS A 11 12.18 -45.80 20.98
C HIS A 11 11.61 -44.43 21.36
N GLU A 12 10.37 -44.19 20.93
CA GLU A 12 9.34 -43.32 21.51
C GLU A 12 9.83 -42.14 22.37
N THR A 13 10.20 -41.05 21.71
CA THR A 13 9.74 -39.76 22.22
C THR A 13 8.45 -39.45 21.47
N GLY A 14 7.43 -38.91 22.13
CA GLY A 14 6.12 -38.60 21.55
C GLY A 14 6.14 -37.49 20.47
N PHE A 15 7.24 -37.34 19.75
CA PHE A 15 7.43 -36.43 18.64
C PHE A 15 7.68 -37.25 17.37
N PRO A 16 6.91 -37.01 16.30
CA PRO A 16 7.12 -37.70 15.03
C PRO A 16 8.53 -37.47 14.50
N SER A 17 9.09 -38.47 13.82
CA SER A 17 10.38 -38.38 13.14
C SER A 17 10.39 -37.15 12.23
N LEU A 18 11.42 -36.29 12.35
CA LEU A 18 11.57 -35.11 11.50
C LEU A 18 11.65 -35.56 10.03
N GLN A 19 10.52 -35.44 9.32
CA GLN A 19 10.47 -35.56 7.88
C GLN A 19 11.09 -34.27 7.32
N TRP A 20 12.31 -34.38 6.79
CA TRP A 20 12.99 -33.27 6.11
C TRP A 20 12.50 -33.09 4.67
N GLU A 21 11.32 -33.59 4.34
CA GLU A 21 10.64 -33.20 3.12
C GLU A 21 10.09 -31.80 3.39
N GLU A 22 10.73 -30.78 2.81
CA GLU A 22 10.20 -29.41 2.74
C GLU A 22 8.79 -29.47 2.17
N GLU A 23 7.82 -29.53 3.08
CA GLU A 23 6.41 -29.55 2.77
C GLU A 23 6.06 -28.16 2.22
N ASP A 24 6.07 -28.05 0.89
CA ASP A 24 5.55 -26.91 0.14
C ASP A 24 4.03 -26.84 0.35
N LEU A 25 3.63 -26.42 1.56
CA LEU A 25 2.25 -26.32 1.99
C LEU A 25 1.56 -25.20 1.18
N PRO A 26 0.48 -25.50 0.43
CA PRO A 26 -0.21 -24.56 -0.46
C PRO A 26 -0.94 -23.40 0.24
N THR A 27 -0.85 -23.31 1.58
CA THR A 27 -1.50 -22.28 2.39
C THR A 27 -0.58 -21.14 2.80
N ARG A 28 0.67 -21.09 2.32
CA ARG A 28 1.51 -19.90 2.54
C ARG A 28 0.82 -18.69 1.88
N PRO A 29 0.48 -17.64 2.65
CA PRO A 29 -0.12 -16.44 2.07
C PRO A 29 0.85 -15.89 1.04
N MET A 30 0.36 -15.69 -0.20
CA MET A 30 1.20 -15.14 -1.26
C MET A 30 1.85 -13.84 -0.78
N PRO A 31 3.15 -13.62 -1.07
CA PRO A 31 3.80 -12.37 -0.74
C PRO A 31 3.02 -11.22 -1.36
N PHE A 32 2.61 -10.26 -0.52
CA PHE A 32 1.91 -9.07 -0.96
C PHE A 32 2.92 -8.21 -1.71
N HIS A 33 2.97 -8.32 -3.03
CA HIS A 33 3.78 -7.45 -3.88
C HIS A 33 3.18 -6.04 -3.78
N GLU A 34 3.66 -5.24 -2.84
CA GLU A 34 3.36 -3.81 -2.84
C GLU A 34 3.79 -3.24 -4.19
N ARG A 35 2.86 -2.55 -4.86
CA ARG A 35 3.17 -1.87 -6.11
C ARG A 35 4.34 -0.91 -5.87
N PRO A 36 5.27 -0.77 -6.83
CA PRO A 36 6.35 0.21 -6.72
C PRO A 36 5.76 1.59 -6.44
N LEU A 37 6.44 2.38 -5.61
CA LEU A 37 5.95 3.67 -5.12
C LEU A 37 5.41 4.57 -6.24
N GLN A 38 6.10 4.59 -7.38
CA GLN A 38 5.69 5.37 -8.55
C GLN A 38 4.33 4.92 -9.11
N ALA A 39 4.11 3.61 -9.25
CA ALA A 39 2.84 3.08 -9.76
C ALA A 39 1.67 3.35 -8.79
N ARG A 40 1.95 3.54 -7.50
CA ARG A 40 0.93 3.97 -6.52
C ARG A 40 0.58 5.44 -6.76
N ILE A 41 1.58 6.32 -6.88
CA ILE A 41 1.37 7.74 -7.18
C ILE A 41 0.57 7.91 -8.47
N ASP A 42 0.94 7.20 -9.54
CA ASP A 42 0.26 7.26 -10.83
C ASP A 42 -1.20 6.81 -10.72
N HIS A 43 -1.46 5.77 -9.93
CA HIS A 43 -2.81 5.27 -9.69
C HIS A 43 -3.68 6.29 -8.94
N GLU A 44 -3.16 6.88 -7.86
CA GLU A 44 -3.91 7.88 -7.09
C GLU A 44 -4.13 9.16 -7.91
N MET A 45 -3.13 9.58 -8.70
CA MET A 45 -3.24 10.72 -9.60
C MET A 45 -4.30 10.49 -10.68
N ALA A 46 -4.42 9.27 -11.20
CA ALA A 46 -5.45 8.92 -12.19
C ALA A 46 -6.87 9.04 -11.60
N ILE A 47 -7.07 8.64 -10.34
CA ILE A 47 -8.35 8.78 -9.63
C ILE A 47 -8.72 10.26 -9.49
N ILE A 48 -7.77 11.10 -9.06
CA ILE A 48 -8.01 12.54 -8.91
C ILE A 48 -8.27 13.18 -10.27
N THR A 49 -7.52 12.82 -11.31
CA THR A 49 -7.67 13.37 -12.67
C THR A 49 -9.06 13.11 -13.24
N LYS A 50 -9.58 11.89 -13.02
CA LYS A 50 -10.92 11.49 -13.47
C LYS A 50 -12.05 12.36 -12.90
N HIS A 51 -11.88 12.84 -11.67
CA HIS A 51 -12.92 13.60 -10.97
C HIS A 51 -12.67 15.11 -10.93
N HIS A 52 -11.40 15.52 -10.81
CA HIS A 52 -10.96 16.88 -10.59
C HIS A 52 -9.63 17.17 -11.29
N ILE A 53 -9.66 17.29 -12.62
CA ILE A 53 -8.47 17.55 -13.44
C ILE A 53 -7.69 18.80 -13.01
N ARG A 54 -8.37 19.87 -12.56
CA ARG A 54 -7.71 21.11 -12.08
C ARG A 54 -6.88 20.86 -10.82
N ILE A 55 -7.35 19.98 -9.94
CA ILE A 55 -6.64 19.60 -8.72
C ILE A 55 -5.43 18.74 -9.07
N ALA A 56 -5.59 17.77 -9.98
CA ALA A 56 -4.47 16.94 -10.45
C ALA A 56 -3.33 17.79 -11.02
N LEU A 57 -3.65 18.75 -11.92
CA LEU A 57 -2.66 19.66 -12.49
C LEU A 57 -1.97 20.54 -11.44
N ALA A 58 -2.70 20.98 -10.41
CA ALA A 58 -2.12 21.73 -9.31
C ALA A 58 -1.16 20.87 -8.48
N ILE A 59 -1.57 19.64 -8.15
CA ILE A 59 -0.73 18.69 -7.40
C ILE A 59 0.54 18.37 -8.20
N GLU A 60 0.44 18.12 -9.50
CA GLU A 60 1.60 17.87 -10.37
C GLU A 60 2.59 19.04 -10.35
N LYS A 61 2.07 20.28 -10.42
CA LYS A 61 2.90 21.49 -10.38
C LYS A 61 3.59 21.70 -9.02
N PHE A 62 2.92 21.35 -7.93
CA PHE A 62 3.46 21.50 -6.58
C PHE A 62 4.18 20.25 -6.08
N TRP A 63 4.21 19.15 -6.84
CA TRP A 63 4.85 17.92 -6.39
C TRP A 63 6.34 18.15 -6.13
N GLY A 64 6.84 17.65 -5.00
CA GLY A 64 8.21 17.95 -4.51
C GLY A 64 8.39 19.30 -3.79
N HIS A 65 7.40 20.21 -3.80
CA HIS A 65 7.42 21.40 -2.93
C HIS A 65 6.84 21.09 -1.55
N ARG A 66 7.32 21.80 -0.52
CA ARG A 66 6.79 21.69 0.85
C ARG A 66 5.31 22.06 0.94
N ASP A 67 4.90 23.01 0.10
CA ASP A 67 3.52 23.52 0.04
C ASP A 67 2.53 22.49 -0.55
N CYS A 68 3.02 21.40 -1.17
CA CYS A 68 2.16 20.35 -1.71
C CYS A 68 1.38 19.64 -0.60
N VAL A 69 2.05 19.31 0.51
CA VAL A 69 1.41 18.63 1.65
C VAL A 69 0.36 19.54 2.28
N GLU A 70 0.69 20.81 2.46
CA GLU A 70 -0.24 21.82 3.00
C GLU A 70 -1.45 22.01 2.08
N TYR A 71 -1.22 22.04 0.77
CA TYR A 71 -2.29 22.09 -0.23
C TYR A 71 -3.19 20.85 -0.18
N LEU A 72 -2.61 19.64 -0.11
CA LEU A 72 -3.35 18.38 0.03
C LEU A 72 -4.17 18.34 1.33
N GLN A 73 -3.59 18.72 2.46
CA GLN A 73 -4.29 18.80 3.75
C GLN A 73 -5.43 19.82 3.71
N THR A 74 -5.19 20.98 3.09
CA THR A 74 -6.21 22.02 2.91
C THR A 74 -7.37 21.53 2.06
N LEU A 75 -7.09 20.78 0.98
CA LEU A 75 -8.11 20.14 0.16
C LEU A 75 -8.93 19.13 0.97
N VAL A 76 -8.27 18.24 1.71
CA VAL A 76 -8.92 17.22 2.56
C VAL A 76 -9.87 17.87 3.58
N LEU A 77 -9.46 18.97 4.22
CA LEU A 77 -10.24 19.64 5.27
C LEU A 77 -11.31 20.61 4.74
N SER A 78 -11.01 21.34 3.66
CA SER A 78 -11.89 22.36 3.09
C SER A 78 -12.91 21.76 2.12
N GLY A 79 -12.63 20.59 1.56
CA GLY A 79 -13.44 19.96 0.52
C GLY A 79 -13.14 20.50 -0.88
N GLY A 80 -13.81 19.95 -1.89
CA GLY A 80 -13.60 20.33 -3.28
C GLY A 80 -14.14 21.72 -3.60
N TYR A 81 -13.41 22.46 -4.44
CA TYR A 81 -13.87 23.75 -4.96
C TYR A 81 -15.04 23.52 -5.92
N SER A 82 -16.27 23.82 -5.49
CA SER A 82 -17.41 23.92 -6.40
C SER A 82 -17.53 25.36 -6.89
N ASP A 83 -17.69 25.53 -8.20
CA ASP A 83 -17.83 26.82 -8.89
C ASP A 83 -19.19 27.50 -8.60
N SER A 84 -19.91 27.08 -7.56
CA SER A 84 -21.27 27.51 -7.30
C SER A 84 -21.58 27.44 -5.81
N SER A 85 -21.44 28.59 -5.15
CA SER A 85 -22.12 29.00 -3.92
C SER A 85 -22.12 28.02 -2.73
N ARG A 86 -21.32 28.34 -1.70
CA ARG A 86 -21.58 28.18 -0.24
C ARG A 86 -21.94 26.80 0.32
N ASN A 87 -22.16 25.78 -0.51
CA ASN A 87 -22.33 24.40 -0.09
C ASN A 87 -20.96 23.73 -0.13
N ARG A 88 -20.47 23.32 1.04
CA ARG A 88 -19.26 22.49 1.15
C ARG A 88 -19.55 21.16 0.47
N VAL A 89 -19.15 21.03 -0.79
CA VAL A 89 -19.24 19.77 -1.53
C VAL A 89 -18.04 18.94 -1.11
N GLY A 90 -18.29 17.92 -0.29
CA GLY A 90 -17.28 16.94 0.07
C GLY A 90 -16.75 16.22 -1.17
N PHE A 91 -15.50 15.80 -1.11
CA PHE A 91 -14.96 14.90 -2.13
C PHE A 91 -15.69 13.56 -2.09
N LYS A 92 -15.74 12.91 -3.24
CA LYS A 92 -16.06 11.48 -3.28
C LYS A 92 -15.06 10.71 -2.41
N PRO A 93 -15.50 9.64 -1.72
CA PRO A 93 -14.63 8.89 -0.82
C PRO A 93 -13.38 8.35 -1.52
N GLU A 94 -13.48 8.00 -2.81
CA GLU A 94 -12.33 7.53 -3.59
C GLU A 94 -11.28 8.64 -3.80
N VAL A 95 -11.72 9.87 -4.07
CA VAL A 95 -10.84 11.03 -4.24
C VAL A 95 -10.20 11.42 -2.91
N LEU A 96 -10.96 11.38 -1.82
CA LEU A 96 -10.44 11.67 -0.49
C LEU A 96 -9.37 10.67 -0.07
N SER A 97 -9.62 9.37 -0.30
CA SER A 97 -8.65 8.30 -0.06
C SER A 97 -7.38 8.51 -0.88
N ALA A 98 -7.53 8.87 -2.16
CA ALA A 98 -6.38 9.16 -3.04
C ALA A 98 -5.54 10.35 -2.56
N LEU A 99 -6.18 11.42 -2.10
CA LEU A 99 -5.50 12.60 -1.55
C LEU A 99 -4.71 12.27 -0.27
N ILE A 100 -5.30 11.47 0.63
CA ILE A 100 -4.63 11.03 1.87
C ILE A 100 -3.44 10.13 1.53
N ASN A 101 -3.62 9.18 0.60
CA ASN A 101 -2.54 8.30 0.16
C ASN A 101 -1.40 9.09 -0.49
N LEU A 102 -1.70 10.06 -1.35
CA LEU A 102 -0.67 10.95 -1.93
C LEU A 102 0.06 11.76 -0.87
N ALA A 103 -0.64 12.30 0.13
CA ALA A 103 -0.01 13.03 1.22
C ALA A 103 0.93 12.13 2.06
N SER A 104 0.57 10.86 2.25
CA SER A 104 1.45 9.88 2.91
C SER A 104 2.62 9.43 2.04
N LEU A 105 2.47 9.43 0.72
CA LEU A 105 3.51 9.05 -0.24
C LEU A 105 4.47 10.20 -0.55
N HIS A 106 4.05 11.44 -0.34
CA HIS A 106 4.87 12.64 -0.44
C HIS A 106 5.88 12.68 0.72
N ARG A 107 6.93 11.86 0.61
CA ARG A 107 8.10 11.92 1.49
C ARG A 107 8.98 13.09 1.03
N VAL A 108 8.81 14.24 1.65
CA VAL A 108 9.86 15.26 1.69
C VAL A 108 10.85 14.80 2.75
N GLU A 109 11.95 14.20 2.31
CA GLU A 109 13.14 14.02 3.15
C GLU A 109 13.93 15.32 3.23
#